data_AF-A0A8T3V6K6-F1
#
_entry.id   AF-A0A8T3V6K6-F1
#
_cell.length_a   1.000
_cell.length_b   1.000
_cell.length_c   1.000
_cell.angle_alpha   90.00
_cell.angle_beta   90.00
_cell.angle_gamma   90.00
#
_symmetry.space_group_name_H-M   'P 1'
#
loop_
_entity.id
_entity.type
_entity.pdbx_description
1 polymer ?
#
loop_
_entity_poly.entity_id
_entity_poly.type
_entity_poly.pdbx_seq_one_letter_code
_entity_poly.pdbx_strand_id
1 'polypeptide(L)' 'MRDPENEHDKDAIRVEYQGMTVGYVANSSYTLIDEAKSASQISELFERSTKAKILFVFMQDYLLAEMI' A
#
# COMPACT_ATOMS: atom_id res chain seq x y z
N MET A 1 3.30 -1.60 6.44
CA MET A 1 3.68 -2.93 6.97
C MET A 1 2.54 -3.91 6.74
N ARG A 2 2.77 -5.23 6.63
CA ARG A 2 1.66 -6.20 6.56
C ARG A 2 0.80 -6.13 7.82
N ASP A 3 -0.51 -6.23 7.67
CA ASP A 3 -1.50 -6.20 8.76
C ASP A 3 -2.34 -7.50 8.76
N PRO A 4 -1.81 -8.60 9.32
CA PRO A 4 -2.46 -9.92 9.25
C PRO A 4 -3.79 -10.00 10.01
N GLU A 5 -4.06 -9.05 10.90
CA GLU A 5 -5.31 -8.96 11.66
C GLU A 5 -6.36 -8.07 10.96
N ASN A 6 -6.09 -7.60 9.74
CA ASN A 6 -7.06 -6.82 8.97
C ASN A 6 -8.32 -7.65 8.66
N GLU A 7 -9.50 -7.11 8.99
CA GLU A 7 -10.79 -7.82 8.89
C GLU A 7 -11.21 -8.15 7.45
N HIS A 8 -10.66 -7.45 6.46
CA HIS A 8 -11.05 -7.58 5.05
C HIS A 8 -10.03 -8.37 4.22
N ASP A 9 -8.74 -8.09 4.39
CA ASP A 9 -7.64 -8.72 3.66
C ASP A 9 -6.41 -8.90 4.56
N LYS A 10 -6.13 -10.15 4.95
CA LYS A 10 -4.95 -10.52 5.76
C LYS A 10 -3.60 -10.16 5.10
N ASP A 11 -3.59 -9.93 3.79
CA ASP A 11 -2.39 -9.55 3.04
C ASP A 11 -2.30 -8.02 2.85
N ALA A 12 -3.21 -7.25 3.44
CA ALA A 12 -3.21 -5.80 3.38
C ALA A 12 -1.91 -5.21 3.94
N ILE A 13 -1.38 -4.22 3.23
CA ILE A 13 -0.24 -3.43 3.69
C ILE A 13 -0.77 -2.10 4.23
N ARG A 14 -0.57 -1.87 5.52
CA ARG A 14 -0.84 -0.60 6.18
C ARG A 14 0.12 0.49 5.72
N VAL A 15 -0.44 1.64 5.35
CA VAL A 15 0.29 2.86 4.99
C VAL A 15 0.24 3.82 6.16
N GLU A 16 1.41 4.24 6.62
CA GLU A 16 1.56 5.14 7.77
C GLU A 16 2.22 6.44 7.36
N TYR A 17 1.68 7.56 7.84
CA TYR A 17 2.28 8.88 7.74
C TYR A 17 2.43 9.45 9.14
N GLN A 18 3.66 9.80 9.53
CA GLN A 18 3.98 10.30 10.88
C GLN A 18 3.47 9.40 12.03
N GLY A 19 3.46 8.08 11.83
CA GLY A 19 2.98 7.10 12.82
C GLY A 19 1.47 6.93 12.87
N MET A 20 0.71 7.66 12.05
CA MET A 20 -0.73 7.49 11.91
C MET A 20 -1.05 6.65 10.67
N THR A 21 -1.97 5.70 10.81
CA THR A 21 -2.47 4.92 9.67
C THR A 21 -3.34 5.82 8.80
N VAL A 22 -2.93 6.00 7.54
CA VAL A 22 -3.67 6.85 6.57
C VAL A 22 -4.40 6.02 5.51
N GLY A 23 -4.13 4.73 5.44
CA GLY A 23 -4.81 3.83 4.51
C GLY A 23 -4.15 2.47 4.41
N TYR A 24 -4.63 1.68 3.45
CA TYR A 24 -4.18 0.32 3.19
C TYR A 24 -4.02 0.08 1.70
N VAL A 25 -2.97 -0.63 1.32
CA VAL A 25 -2.87 -1.29 0.01
C VAL A 25 -3.42 -2.70 0.20
N ALA A 26 -4.57 -3.00 -0.39
CA ALA A 26 -5.24 -4.29 -0.29
C ALA A 26 -5.37 -4.94 -1.68
N ASN A 27 -5.49 -6.26 -1.70
CA ASN A 27 -5.79 -6.98 -2.93
C ASN A 27 -7.26 -6.78 -3.31
N SER A 28 -7.49 -6.16 -4.46
CA SER A 28 -8.81 -6.13 -5.08
C SER A 28 -8.73 -6.75 -6.46
N SER A 29 -9.63 -7.69 -6.73
CA SER A 29 -9.80 -8.28 -8.06
C SER A 29 -10.29 -7.26 -9.11
N TYR A 30 -10.74 -6.08 -8.69
CA TYR A 30 -11.24 -5.01 -9.57
C TYR A 30 -10.16 -4.00 -10.00
N THR A 31 -8.99 -3.97 -9.35
CA THR A 31 -7.95 -2.94 -9.57
C THR A 31 -6.65 -3.49 -10.16
N LEU A 32 -6.64 -4.77 -10.55
CA LEU A 32 -5.52 -5.38 -11.26
C LEU A 32 -5.57 -4.93 -12.73
N ILE A 33 -4.69 -4.00 -13.08
CA ILE A 33 -4.42 -3.61 -14.46
C ILE A 33 -3.04 -4.16 -14.80
N ASP A 34 -2.97 -5.16 -15.69
CA ASP A 34 -1.78 -5.89 -16.17
C ASP A 34 -0.52 -5.85 -15.28
N GLU A 35 0.24 -4.75 -15.31
CA GLU A 35 1.53 -4.60 -14.62
C GLU A 35 1.42 -4.23 -13.12
N ALA A 36 0.20 -4.01 -12.62
CA ALA A 36 -0.04 -3.69 -11.22
C ALA A 36 0.28 -4.89 -10.32
N LYS A 37 1.13 -4.67 -9.32
CA LYS A 37 1.42 -5.66 -8.29
C LYS A 37 0.34 -5.67 -7.21
N SER A 38 -0.04 -6.86 -6.78
CA SER A 38 -0.89 -7.10 -5.62
C SER A 38 -0.20 -6.61 -4.32
N ALA A 39 -0.96 -6.44 -3.24
CA ALA A 39 -0.41 -6.13 -1.91
C ALA A 39 0.59 -7.19 -1.45
N SER A 40 0.28 -8.47 -1.67
CA SER A 40 1.22 -9.57 -1.37
C SER A 40 2.52 -9.45 -2.17
N GLN A 41 2.45 -9.21 -3.48
CA GLN A 41 3.63 -9.03 -4.34
C GLN A 41 4.44 -7.79 -3.96
N ILE A 42 3.80 -6.68 -3.59
CA ILE A 42 4.48 -5.47 -3.12
C ILE A 42 5.22 -5.76 -1.81
N SER A 43 4.59 -6.48 -0.89
CA SER A 43 5.20 -6.79 0.40
C SER A 43 6.35 -7.78 0.32
N GLU A 44 6.46 -8.57 -0.76
CA GLU A 44 7.65 -9.40 -1.00
C GLU A 44 8.87 -8.58 -1.45
N LEU A 45 8.68 -7.31 -1.85
CA LEU A 45 9.78 -6.41 -2.25
C LEU A 45 10.55 -5.84 -1.04
N PHE A 46 10.06 -6.01 0.19
CA PHE A 46 10.70 -5.49 1.39
C PHE A 46 10.42 -6.37 2.62
N GLU A 47 11.37 -6.49 3.54
CA GLU A 47 11.24 -7.43 4.66
C GLU A 47 10.20 -7.03 5.71
N ARG A 48 10.12 -5.73 6.06
CA ARG A 48 9.26 -5.25 7.16
C ARG A 48 8.49 -3.98 6.83
N SER A 49 9.21 -2.96 6.38
CA SER A 49 8.66 -1.68 5.95
C SER A 49 9.62 -1.03 4.97
N THR A 50 9.07 -0.31 4.01
CA THR A 50 9.84 0.53 3.10
C THR A 50 9.34 1.97 3.20
N LYS A 51 10.13 2.92 2.70
CA LYS A 51 9.71 4.31 2.58
C LYS A 51 9.24 4.56 1.16
N ALA A 52 8.43 5.60 1.00
CA ALA A 52 8.06 6.10 -0.31
C ALA A 52 8.09 7.62 -0.31
N LYS A 53 8.48 8.21 -1.43
CA LYS A 53 8.40 9.64 -1.71
C LYS A 53 7.06 9.94 -2.34
N ILE A 54 6.30 10.85 -1.75
CA ILE A 54 5.08 11.36 -2.40
C ILE A 54 5.51 12.22 -3.59
N LEU A 55 5.06 11.83 -4.79
CA LEU A 55 5.32 12.55 -6.03
C LEU A 55 4.18 13.52 -6.36
N PHE A 56 2.94 13.11 -6.09
CA PHE A 56 1.75 13.90 -6.44
C PHE A 56 0.58 13.59 -5.50
N VAL A 57 -0.24 14.61 -5.22
CA VAL A 57 -1.50 14.49 -4.47
C VAL A 57 -2.61 15.04 -5.36
N PHE A 58 -3.64 14.24 -5.63
CA PHE A 58 -4.77 14.60 -6.48
C PHE A 58 -6.06 14.65 -5.67
N MET A 59 -6.77 15.78 -5.73
CA MET A 59 -8.08 15.99 -5.10
C MET A 59 -8.15 15.60 -3.62
N GLN A 60 -7.01 15.58 -2.91
CA GLN A 60 -6.85 15.13 -1.52
C GLN A 60 -7.16 13.64 -1.27
N ASP A 61 -7.79 12.95 -2.20
CA ASP A 61 -8.21 11.54 -2.06
C ASP A 61 -7.18 10.54 -2.63
N TYR A 62 -6.33 10.97 -3.56
CA TYR A 62 -5.37 10.09 -4.24
C TYR A 62 -3.93 10.58 -4.07
N LEU A 63 -3.02 9.64 -3.86
CA LEU A 63 -1.58 9.91 -3.80
C LEU A 63 -0.84 9.02 -4.81
N LEU A 64 0.12 9.63 -5.52
CA LEU A 64 1.13 8.92 -6.28
C LEU A 64 2.43 8.98 -5.49
N ALA A 65 3.03 7.83 -5.22
CA ALA A 65 4.29 7.73 -4.50
C ALA A 65 5.24 6.75 -5.16
N GLU A 66 6.53 7.01 -5.01
CA GLU A 66 7.64 6.18 -5.49
C GLU A 66 8.34 5.56 -4.28
N MET A 67 8.47 4.24 -4.26
CA MET A 67 9.20 3.52 -3.21
C MET A 67 10.70 3.87 -3.26
N ILE A 68 11.34 4.03 -2.10
CA ILE A 68 12.77 4.35 -1.95
C ILE A 68 13.46 3.35 -1.04
#